data_AF-A0A8T7H1K6-F1
#
_entry.id   AF-A0A8T7H1K6-F1
#
_cell.length_a   1.000
_cell.length_b   1.000
_cell.length_c   1.000
_cell.angle_alpha   90.00
_cell.angle_beta   90.00
_cell.angle_gamma   90.00
#
_symmetry.space_group_name_H-M   'P 1'
#
loop_
_entity.id
_entity.type
_entity.pdbx_description
1 polymer ?
#
loop_
_entity_poly.entity_id
_entity_poly.type
_entity_poly.pdbx_seq_one_letter_code
_entity_poly.pdbx_strand_id
1 'polypeptide(L)'
;MARGSVGKTLACVALAGLLFIPSILLGVRWLFAVGAFFDWLPVFTGWMMFGGSRALARLHAGVTLVAYLFGGVWLFTRWVGHGLAFLELWFVAVILGVVAALRG
;
A
#
# COMPACT_ATOMS: atom_id res chain seq x y z
N MET A 1 -0.29 21.74 10.28
CA MET A 1 0.37 20.58 9.65
C MET A 1 1.09 19.80 10.74
N ALA A 2 0.49 18.76 11.32
CA ALA A 2 1.15 17.98 12.37
C ALA A 2 2.11 16.98 11.71
N ARG A 3 3.41 17.31 11.62
CA ARG A 3 4.48 16.43 11.10
C ARG A 3 4.43 14.99 11.68
N GLY A 4 3.80 14.82 12.85
CA GLY A 4 3.64 13.52 13.51
C GLY A 4 2.74 12.49 12.80
N SER A 5 1.81 12.88 11.91
CA SER A 5 0.94 11.90 11.21
C SER A 5 1.59 11.28 9.95
N VAL A 6 2.41 12.05 9.24
CA VAL A 6 3.12 11.59 8.05
C VAL A 6 4.16 10.54 8.40
N GLY A 7 4.94 10.75 9.47
CA GLY A 7 5.94 9.78 9.93
C GLY A 7 5.32 8.43 10.31
N LYS A 8 4.15 8.44 10.96
CA LYS A 8 3.40 7.21 11.29
C LYS A 8 2.91 6.50 10.03
N THR A 9 2.36 7.25 9.08
CA THR A 9 1.90 6.71 7.79
C THR A 9 3.04 6.03 7.04
N LEU A 10 4.20 6.69 6.92
CA LEU A 10 5.38 6.14 6.27
C LEU A 10 5.92 4.90 6.98
N ALA A 11 5.94 4.89 8.32
CA ALA A 11 6.36 3.74 9.09
C ALA A 11 5.43 2.52 8.86
N CYS A 12 4.12 2.73 8.85
CA CYS A 12 3.14 1.67 8.55
C CYS A 12 3.32 1.11 7.14
N VAL A 13 3.46 1.97 6.14
CA VAL A 13 3.66 1.54 4.75
C VAL A 13 5.00 0.83 4.56
N ALA A 14 6.07 1.27 5.23
CA ALA A 14 7.36 0.59 5.21
C ALA A 14 7.28 -0.80 5.84
N LEU A 15 6.58 -0.94 6.98
CA LEU A 15 6.29 -2.23 7.61
C LEU A 15 5.46 -3.14 6.69
N ALA A 16 4.46 -2.58 6.01
CA ALA A 16 3.66 -3.32 5.03
C ALA A 16 4.54 -3.86 3.89
N GLY A 17 5.43 -3.04 3.32
CA GLY A 17 6.38 -3.46 2.29
C GLY A 17 7.33 -4.57 2.75
N LEU A 18 7.86 -4.44 3.98
CA LEU A 18 8.71 -5.47 4.61
C LEU A 18 7.99 -6.82 4.79
N LEU A 19 6.67 -6.82 4.87
CA LEU A 19 5.86 -8.04 4.99
C LEU A 19 5.42 -8.57 3.62
N PHE A 20 5.04 -7.69 2.69
CA PHE A 20 4.59 -8.08 1.35
C PHE A 20 5.70 -8.72 0.51
N ILE A 21 6.91 -8.16 0.53
CA ILE A 21 8.04 -8.68 -0.26
C ILE A 21 8.33 -10.15 0.08
N PRO A 22 8.64 -10.53 1.33
CA PRO A 22 8.89 -11.92 1.68
C PRO A 22 7.63 -12.78 1.56
N SER A 23 6.43 -12.23 1.78
CA SER A 23 5.19 -12.98 1.55
C SER A 23 5.09 -13.51 0.12
N ILE A 24 5.44 -12.66 -0.85
CA ILE A 24 5.32 -12.98 -2.27
C ILE A 24 6.49 -13.84 -2.76
N LEU A 25 7.72 -13.51 -2.35
CA LEU A 25 8.92 -14.26 -2.77
C LEU A 25 9.00 -15.65 -2.13
N LEU A 26 8.57 -15.79 -0.87
CA LEU A 26 8.61 -17.06 -0.13
C LEU A 26 7.27 -17.81 -0.13
N GLY A 27 6.22 -17.22 -0.73
CA GLY A 27 4.89 -17.83 -0.78
C GLY A 27 4.15 -17.89 0.57
N VAL A 28 4.62 -17.15 1.58
CA VAL A 28 4.06 -17.16 2.93
C VAL A 28 2.84 -16.23 3.00
N ARG A 29 1.67 -16.75 2.65
CA ARG A 29 0.43 -15.98 2.45
C ARG A 29 -0.09 -15.21 3.68
N TRP A 30 0.13 -15.71 4.90
CA TRP A 30 -0.34 -15.02 6.09
C TRP A 30 0.39 -13.68 6.33
N LEU A 31 1.66 -13.56 5.89
CA LEU A 31 2.40 -12.30 5.94
C LEU A 31 1.74 -11.21 5.08
N PHE A 32 1.09 -11.59 3.97
CA PHE A 32 0.32 -10.65 3.15
C PHE A 32 -0.84 -10.04 3.93
N ALA A 33 -1.57 -10.84 4.71
CA ALA A 33 -2.68 -10.33 5.52
C ALA A 33 -2.20 -9.34 6.59
N VAL A 34 -1.08 -9.64 7.24
CA VAL A 34 -0.46 -8.72 8.22
C VAL A 34 0.08 -7.46 7.53
N GLY A 35 0.69 -7.58 6.35
CA GLY A 35 1.15 -6.46 5.54
C GLY A 35 -0.01 -5.54 5.14
N ALA A 36 -1.11 -6.13 4.66
CA ALA A 36 -2.33 -5.41 4.33
C ALA A 36 -2.88 -4.66 5.54
N PHE A 37 -2.92 -5.29 6.72
CA PHE A 37 -3.34 -4.60 7.93
C PHE A 37 -2.54 -3.30 8.17
N PHE A 38 -1.20 -3.35 8.06
CA PHE A 38 -0.37 -2.15 8.21
C PHE A 38 -0.55 -1.13 7.08
N ASP A 39 -0.80 -1.58 5.85
CA ASP A 39 -1.04 -0.71 4.70
C ASP A 39 -2.34 0.09 4.82
N TRP A 40 -3.40 -0.53 5.32
CA TRP A 40 -4.71 0.11 5.50
C TRP A 40 -4.82 0.89 6.82
N LEU A 41 -3.96 0.63 7.81
CA LEU A 41 -4.01 1.26 9.13
C LEU A 41 -4.00 2.80 9.07
N PRO A 42 -3.16 3.47 8.26
CA PRO A 42 -3.17 4.93 8.14
C PRO A 42 -4.49 5.50 7.62
N VAL A 43 -5.23 4.74 6.81
CA VAL A 43 -6.53 5.13 6.29
C VAL A 43 -7.59 5.06 7.39
N PHE A 44 -7.69 3.93 8.09
CA PHE A 44 -8.69 3.75 9.16
C PHE A 44 -8.46 4.66 10.37
N THR A 45 -7.21 4.98 10.66
CA THR A 45 -6.84 5.89 11.77
C THR A 45 -6.94 7.37 11.39
N GLY A 46 -7.22 7.69 10.12
CA GLY A 46 -7.27 9.05 9.62
C GLY A 46 -5.91 9.77 9.59
N TRP A 47 -4.80 9.04 9.76
CA TRP A 47 -3.45 9.63 9.68
C TRP A 47 -3.11 10.08 8.27
N MET A 48 -3.70 9.40 7.28
CA MET A 48 -3.57 9.69 5.87
C MET A 48 -4.56 10.78 5.46
N MET A 49 -4.15 12.03 5.61
CA MET A 49 -4.92 13.18 5.12
C MET A 49 -4.38 13.67 3.78
N PHE A 50 -5.19 13.58 2.73
CA PHE A 50 -4.86 14.17 1.43
C PHE A 50 -5.09 15.68 1.46
N GLY A 51 -4.08 16.45 1.85
CA GLY A 51 -4.09 17.91 1.74
C GLY A 51 -3.98 18.42 0.29
N GLY A 52 -3.55 17.56 -0.64
CA GLY A 52 -3.32 17.89 -2.05
C GLY A 52 -4.52 17.73 -2.98
N SER A 53 -4.24 17.66 -4.29
CA SER A 53 -5.24 17.54 -5.34
C SER A 53 -6.13 16.30 -5.19
N ARG A 54 -7.46 16.50 -5.23
CA ARG A 54 -8.46 15.41 -5.27
C ARG A 54 -8.23 14.43 -6.42
N ALA A 55 -7.63 14.88 -7.52
CA ALA A 55 -7.28 14.01 -8.64
C ALA A 55 -6.18 13.01 -8.27
N LEU A 56 -5.15 13.45 -7.52
CA LEU A 56 -4.08 12.57 -7.05
C LEU A 56 -4.59 11.55 -6.05
N ALA A 57 -5.49 11.96 -5.16
CA ALA A 57 -6.12 11.05 -4.18
C ALA A 57 -6.94 9.95 -4.88
N ARG A 58 -7.72 10.31 -5.92
CA ARG A 58 -8.47 9.33 -6.73
C ARG A 58 -7.55 8.41 -7.51
N LEU A 59 -6.47 8.94 -8.09
CA LEU A 59 -5.50 8.13 -8.81
C LEU A 59 -4.82 7.14 -7.87
N HIS A 60 -4.37 7.59 -6.69
CA HIS A 60 -3.82 6.71 -5.66
C HIS A 60 -4.82 5.61 -5.29
N ALA A 61 -6.06 5.96 -4.94
CA ALA A 61 -7.07 4.97 -4.58
C ALA A 61 -7.35 3.97 -5.71
N GLY A 62 -7.37 4.42 -6.96
CA GLY A 62 -7.54 3.55 -8.13
C GLY A 62 -6.38 2.57 -8.29
N VAL A 63 -5.14 3.04 -8.23
CA VAL A 63 -3.95 2.18 -8.33
C VAL A 63 -3.88 1.20 -7.17
N THR A 64 -4.16 1.64 -5.93
CA THR A 64 -4.23 0.76 -4.75
C THR A 64 -5.27 -0.34 -4.94
N LEU A 65 -6.47 -0.02 -5.42
CA LEU A 65 -7.51 -1.02 -5.66
C LEU A 65 -7.06 -2.06 -6.69
N VAL A 66 -6.48 -1.62 -7.81
CA VAL A 66 -5.97 -2.54 -8.84
C VAL A 66 -4.84 -3.41 -8.28
N ALA A 67 -3.93 -2.85 -7.49
CA ALA A 67 -2.89 -3.62 -6.81
C ALA A 67 -3.53 -4.73 -5.97
N TYR A 68 -4.48 -4.40 -5.09
CA TYR A 68 -5.16 -5.39 -4.24
C TYR A 68 -5.96 -6.45 -5.01
N LEU A 69 -6.45 -6.16 -6.23
CA LEU A 69 -7.02 -7.20 -7.10
C LEU A 69 -5.95 -8.25 -7.47
N PHE A 70 -4.76 -7.82 -7.87
CA PHE A 70 -3.64 -8.74 -8.13
C PHE A 70 -3.21 -9.50 -6.88
N GLY A 71 -3.15 -8.82 -5.73
CA GLY A 71 -2.82 -9.44 -4.44
C GLY A 71 -3.86 -10.48 -4.02
N GLY A 72 -5.15 -10.18 -4.21
CA GLY A 72 -6.25 -11.10 -3.97
C GLY A 72 -6.18 -12.33 -4.88
N VAL A 73 -5.97 -12.14 -6.19
CA VAL A 73 -5.77 -13.25 -7.13
C VAL A 73 -4.54 -14.09 -6.74
N TRP A 74 -3.44 -13.46 -6.32
CA TRP A 74 -2.24 -14.16 -5.85
C TRP A 74 -2.50 -15.00 -4.58
N LEU A 75 -3.37 -14.56 -3.66
CA LEU A 75 -3.71 -15.35 -2.47
C LEU A 75 -4.40 -16.68 -2.81
N PHE A 76 -5.16 -16.74 -3.91
CA PHE A 76 -5.86 -17.96 -4.33
C PHE A 76 -5.07 -18.76 -5.37
N THR A 77 -4.29 -18.09 -6.21
CA THR A 77 -3.44 -18.74 -7.21
C THR A 77 -2.06 -19.08 -6.64
N ARG A 78 -1.32 -20.01 -7.26
CA ARG A 78 0.09 -20.28 -6.90
C ARG A 78 1.07 -19.56 -7.82
N TRP A 79 0.59 -18.66 -8.66
CA TRP A 79 1.40 -18.01 -9.67
C TRP A 79 2.04 -16.73 -9.13
N VAL A 80 3.36 -16.75 -8.99
CA VAL A 80 4.17 -15.63 -8.48
C VAL A 80 3.98 -14.34 -9.30
N GLY A 81 3.66 -14.45 -10.59
CA GLY A 81 3.45 -13.29 -11.47
C GLY A 81 2.41 -12.31 -10.94
N HIS A 82 1.29 -12.79 -10.39
CA HIS A 82 0.28 -11.93 -9.78
C HIS A 82 0.80 -11.21 -8.52
N GLY A 83 1.64 -11.87 -7.73
CA GLY A 83 2.26 -11.26 -6.55
C GLY A 83 3.27 -10.17 -6.94
N LEU A 84 4.09 -10.41 -7.98
CA LEU A 84 5.00 -9.38 -8.49
C LEU A 84 4.24 -8.18 -9.05
N ALA A 85 3.17 -8.41 -9.82
CA ALA A 85 2.31 -7.33 -10.30
C ALA A 85 1.65 -6.54 -9.15
N PHE A 86 1.23 -7.21 -8.08
CA PHE A 86 0.79 -6.55 -6.84
C PHE A 86 1.90 -5.64 -6.27
N LEU A 87 3.14 -6.13 -6.13
CA LEU A 87 4.23 -5.35 -5.54
C LEU A 87 4.55 -4.10 -6.36
N GLU A 88 4.60 -4.23 -7.69
CA GLU A 88 4.86 -3.10 -8.59
C GLU A 88 3.76 -2.03 -8.46
N LEU A 89 2.49 -2.44 -8.57
CA LEU A 89 1.36 -1.51 -8.49
C LEU A 89 1.21 -0.91 -7.09
N TRP A 90 1.41 -1.70 -6.04
CA TRP A 90 1.38 -1.22 -4.67
C TRP A 90 2.49 -0.19 -4.43
N PHE A 91 3.70 -0.43 -4.91
CA PHE A 91 4.80 0.53 -4.79
C PHE A 91 4.50 1.85 -5.53
N VAL A 92 3.91 1.78 -6.73
CA VAL A 92 3.43 2.97 -7.45
C VAL A 92 2.37 3.72 -6.63
N ALA A 93 1.42 3.02 -6.02
CA ALA A 93 0.44 3.63 -5.13
C ALA A 93 1.10 4.34 -3.95
N VAL A 94 2.10 3.73 -3.31
CA VAL A 94 2.88 4.34 -2.22
C VAL A 94 3.54 5.64 -2.69
N ILE A 95 4.23 5.64 -3.83
CA ILE A 95 4.85 6.86 -4.38
C ILE A 95 3.80 7.95 -4.59
N LEU A 96 2.66 7.62 -5.20
CA LEU A 96 1.57 8.58 -5.42
C LEU A 96 1.05 9.15 -4.09
N GLY A 97 0.90 8.32 -3.06
CA GLY A 97 0.48 8.74 -1.72
C GLY A 97 1.48 9.69 -1.07
N VAL A 98 2.78 9.38 -1.15
CA VAL A 98 3.85 10.25 -0.64
C VAL A 98 3.90 11.58 -1.38
N VAL A 99 3.81 11.55 -2.72
CA VAL A 99 3.78 12.77 -3.53
C VAL A 99 2.56 13.62 -3.19
N ALA A 100 1.39 13.00 -2.98
CA ALA A 100 0.18 13.72 -2.55
C ALA A 100 0.38 14.40 -1.19
N ALA A 101 1.02 13.70 -0.26
CA ALA A 101 1.26 14.18 1.10
C ALA A 101 2.33 15.29 1.16
N LEU A 102 3.33 15.28 0.28
CA LEU A 102 4.38 16.31 0.23
C LEU A 102 3.97 17.58 -0.53
N ARG A 103 2.97 17.48 -1.42
CA ARG A 103 2.49 18.62 -2.24
C ARG A 103 1.24 19.31 -1.68
N GLY A 104 0.66 18.82 -0.59
CA GLY A 104 -0.47 19.43 0.12
C GLY A 104 -0.03 20.15 1.37
#